data_AF-A0A0G0N3K9-F1
#
_entry.id   AF-A0A0G0N3K9-F1
#
_cell.length_a   1.000
_cell.length_b   1.000
_cell.length_c   1.000
_cell.angle_alpha   90.00
_cell.angle_beta   90.00
_cell.angle_gamma   90.00
#
_symmetry.space_group_name_H-M   'P 1'
#
loop_
_entity.id
_entity.type
_entity.pdbx_description
1 polymer ?
#
loop_
_entity_poly.entity_id
_entity_poly.type
_entity_poly.pdbx_seq_one_letter_code
_entity_poly.pdbx_strand_id
1 'polypeptide(L)'
;MKKYLWRIYYGDGTTFDNTQGRPEDAPPVNVQVIIQPNRENGRQTIHSWDWYYRRDNFWYGCDTWGLFDQLLWNNVTAVKQGRMMRSEEFDRIMKNAMADPDFSPQTANISKNKPKQAYGEGSNYEE
;
A
#
# COMPACT_ATOMS: atom_id res chain seq x y z
N MET A 1 -1.71 21.83 -10.85
CA MET A 1 -2.23 20.53 -10.39
C MET A 1 -1.46 20.12 -9.14
N LYS A 2 -2.16 19.79 -8.04
CA LYS A 2 -1.51 19.18 -6.88
C LYS A 2 -1.03 17.78 -7.27
N LYS A 3 0.23 17.46 -7.00
CA LYS A 3 0.78 16.13 -7.30
C LYS A 3 0.66 15.29 -6.04
N TYR A 4 -0.34 14.41 -6.01
CA TYR A 4 -0.50 13.47 -4.91
C TYR A 4 0.49 12.31 -5.09
N LEU A 5 1.23 12.02 -4.03
CA LEU A 5 2.22 10.94 -4.00
C LEU A 5 1.62 9.66 -3.43
N TRP A 6 0.62 9.77 -2.54
CA TRP A 6 -0.10 8.65 -1.97
C TRP A 6 -1.36 9.16 -1.24
N ARG A 7 -2.35 8.29 -1.06
CA ARG A 7 -3.52 8.50 -0.21
C ARG A 7 -3.91 7.20 0.47
N ILE A 8 -4.22 7.27 1.76
CA ILE A 8 -4.66 6.16 2.61
C ILE A 8 -6.16 6.32 2.86
N TYR A 9 -6.91 5.24 2.68
CA TYR A 9 -8.34 5.13 2.99
C TYR A 9 -8.54 4.24 4.20
N TYR A 10 -9.32 4.74 5.16
CA TYR A 10 -9.59 4.07 6.41
C TYR A 10 -10.99 3.45 6.45
N GLY A 11 -11.20 2.51 7.38
CA GLY A 11 -12.47 1.79 7.53
C GLY A 11 -13.67 2.67 7.88
N ASP A 12 -13.44 3.86 8.45
CA ASP A 12 -14.46 4.86 8.75
C ASP A 12 -14.80 5.76 7.54
N GLY A 13 -14.14 5.54 6.39
CA GLY A 13 -14.30 6.33 5.17
C GLY A 13 -13.47 7.62 5.14
N THR A 14 -12.70 7.93 6.19
CA THR A 14 -11.77 9.05 6.19
C THR A 14 -10.54 8.76 5.33
N THR A 15 -9.80 9.80 4.98
CA THR A 15 -8.57 9.71 4.19
C THR A 15 -7.44 10.52 4.78
N PHE A 16 -6.21 10.07 4.56
CA PHE A 16 -5.00 10.83 4.84
C PHE A 16 -4.08 10.80 3.62
N ASP A 17 -3.59 11.96 3.18
CA ASP A 17 -2.67 12.08 2.05
C ASP A 17 -1.43 12.94 2.35
N ASN A 18 -0.53 13.02 1.37
CA ASN A 18 0.74 13.74 1.49
C ASN A 18 0.61 15.27 1.61
N THR A 19 -0.61 15.83 1.56
CA THR A 19 -0.87 17.26 1.81
C THR A 19 -1.31 17.55 3.24
N GLN A 20 -1.75 16.51 3.97
CA GLN A 20 -2.17 16.60 5.37
C GLN A 20 -1.02 16.38 6.36
N GLY A 21 0.06 15.71 5.95
CA GLY A 21 1.24 15.49 6.79
C GLY A 21 2.19 14.45 6.22
N ARG A 22 3.17 14.04 7.03
CA ARG A 22 4.09 12.97 6.67
C ARG A 22 3.42 11.60 6.88
N PRO A 23 3.91 10.54 6.24
CA PRO A 23 3.40 9.18 6.42
C PRO A 23 3.31 8.72 7.88
N GLU A 24 4.27 9.09 8.71
CA GLU A 24 4.31 8.80 10.15
C GLU A 24 3.19 9.50 10.93
N ASP A 25 2.72 10.67 10.46
CA ASP A 25 1.67 11.46 11.12
C ASP A 25 0.25 10.90 10.83
N ALA A 26 0.10 10.05 9.81
CA ALA A 26 -1.18 9.43 9.46
C ALA A 26 -1.66 8.44 10.57
N PRO A 27 -2.98 8.29 10.81
CA PRO A 27 -3.49 7.32 11.78
C PRO A 27 -2.91 5.91 11.57
N PRO A 28 -2.46 5.22 12.65
CA PRO A 28 -1.65 4.01 12.53
C PRO A 28 -2.45 2.73 12.25
N VAL A 29 -3.77 2.76 12.38
CA VAL A 29 -4.64 1.58 12.34
C VAL A 29 -5.83 1.78 11.40
N ASN A 30 -6.55 0.70 11.12
CA ASN A 30 -7.77 0.70 10.31
C ASN A 30 -7.54 1.09 8.85
N VAL A 31 -6.34 0.84 8.31
CA VAL A 31 -6.04 1.04 6.89
C VAL A 31 -6.74 -0.03 6.05
N GLN A 32 -7.44 0.39 5.01
CA GLN A 32 -8.17 -0.52 4.12
C GLN A 32 -7.58 -0.53 2.71
N VAL A 33 -7.26 0.65 2.19
CA VAL A 33 -6.68 0.81 0.85
C VAL A 33 -5.64 1.92 0.88
N ILE A 34 -4.51 1.70 0.22
CA ILE A 34 -3.54 2.74 -0.11
C ILE A 34 -3.45 2.84 -1.62
N ILE A 35 -3.52 4.06 -2.15
CA ILE A 35 -3.27 4.34 -3.57
C ILE A 35 -2.01 5.19 -3.71
N GLN A 36 -1.22 4.90 -4.74
CA GLN A 36 -0.02 5.65 -5.07
C GLN A 36 0.24 5.64 -6.59
N PRO A 37 1.00 6.60 -7.14
CA PRO A 37 1.38 6.57 -8.55
C PRO A 37 2.24 5.35 -8.87
N ASN A 38 1.97 4.73 -10.02
CA ASN A 38 2.82 3.70 -10.60
C ASN A 38 3.22 4.15 -12.01
N ARG A 39 4.52 4.14 -12.31
CA ARG A 39 5.03 4.58 -13.62
C ARG A 39 4.51 3.73 -14.78
N GLU A 40 4.22 2.45 -14.55
CA GLU A 40 3.79 1.50 -15.59
C GLU A 40 2.28 1.52 -15.82
N ASN A 41 1.50 1.66 -14.75
CA ASN A 41 0.05 1.43 -14.76
C ASN A 41 -0.77 2.68 -14.36
N GLY A 42 -0.12 3.84 -14.25
CA GLY A 42 -0.69 5.09 -13.75
C GLY A 42 -0.84 5.11 -12.23
N ARG A 43 -1.47 4.08 -11.66
CA ARG A 43 -1.71 3.91 -10.21
C ARG A 43 -1.42 2.48 -9.75
N GLN A 44 -1.08 2.36 -8.48
CA GLN A 44 -1.06 1.11 -7.74
C GLN A 44 -2.03 1.23 -6.57
N THR A 45 -2.83 0.18 -6.38
CA THR A 45 -3.78 0.06 -5.27
C THR A 45 -3.31 -1.11 -4.41
N ILE A 46 -3.10 -0.85 -3.12
CA ILE A 46 -2.58 -1.81 -2.14
C ILE A 46 -3.67 -2.00 -1.09
N HIS A 47 -4.11 -3.23 -0.87
CA HIS A 47 -5.22 -3.54 0.04
C HIS A 47 -5.13 -4.99 0.51
N SER A 48 -5.97 -5.36 1.48
CA SER A 48 -6.11 -6.74 1.99
C SER A 48 -4.83 -7.31 2.62
N TRP A 49 -4.02 -6.46 3.25
CA TRP A 49 -2.85 -6.85 4.04
C TRP A 49 -3.04 -6.56 5.52
N ASP A 50 -2.42 -7.37 6.39
CA ASP A 50 -2.38 -7.14 7.84
C ASP A 50 -1.57 -5.89 8.18
N TRP A 51 -0.50 -5.66 7.44
CA TRP A 51 0.42 -4.56 7.63
C TRP A 51 0.74 -3.85 6.32
N TYR A 52 0.86 -2.53 6.42
CA TYR A 52 1.35 -1.67 5.37
C TYR A 52 2.59 -0.95 5.87
N TYR A 53 3.63 -0.88 5.06
CA TYR A 53 4.86 -0.18 5.42
C TYR A 53 5.35 0.70 4.28
N ARG A 54 6.13 1.72 4.63
CA ARG A 54 6.68 2.66 3.65
C ARG A 54 8.20 2.57 3.59
N ARG A 55 8.73 2.31 2.39
CA ARG A 55 10.16 2.27 2.07
C ARG A 55 10.40 3.01 0.75
N ASP A 56 11.51 3.75 0.64
CA ASP A 56 11.91 4.43 -0.61
C ASP A 56 10.82 5.32 -1.24
N ASN A 57 9.99 5.94 -0.40
CA ASN A 57 8.80 6.72 -0.76
C ASN A 57 7.57 5.96 -1.28
N PHE A 58 7.60 4.64 -1.32
CA PHE A 58 6.49 3.80 -1.75
C PHE A 58 5.91 3.01 -0.58
N TRP A 59 4.60 2.79 -0.63
CA TRP A 59 3.88 1.89 0.23
C TRP A 59 3.93 0.46 -0.31
N TYR A 60 3.90 -0.48 0.62
CA TYR A 60 3.87 -1.92 0.40
C TYR A 60 2.94 -2.57 1.42
N GLY A 61 2.46 -3.77 1.11
CA GLY A 61 1.68 -4.59 2.01
C GLY A 61 2.41 -5.90 2.33
N CYS A 62 2.25 -6.40 3.55
CA CYS A 62 2.84 -7.66 4.01
C CYS A 62 2.04 -8.26 5.16
N ASP A 63 2.34 -9.52 5.48
CA ASP A 63 1.92 -10.15 6.73
C ASP A 63 2.86 -9.75 7.89
N THR A 64 2.63 -10.35 9.07
CA THR A 64 3.39 -10.01 10.28
C THR A 64 4.87 -10.40 10.19
N TRP A 65 5.21 -11.53 9.55
CA TRP A 65 6.60 -11.98 9.43
C TRP A 65 7.35 -11.16 8.38
N GLY A 66 6.70 -10.90 7.24
CA GLY A 66 7.24 -9.98 6.23
C GLY A 66 7.49 -8.59 6.80
N LEU A 67 6.64 -8.09 7.70
CA LEU A 67 6.90 -6.83 8.38
C LEU A 67 8.18 -6.87 9.22
N PHE A 68 8.39 -7.92 10.02
CA PHE A 68 9.61 -8.06 10.82
C PHE A 68 10.86 -8.09 9.95
N ASP A 69 10.83 -8.83 8.83
CA ASP A 69 11.95 -8.85 7.88
C ASP A 69 12.25 -7.45 7.34
N GLN A 70 11.21 -6.69 6.99
CA GLN A 70 11.39 -5.33 6.49
C GLN A 70 11.95 -4.40 7.57
N LEU A 71 11.50 -4.52 8.81
CA LEU A 71 11.99 -3.71 9.94
C LEU A 71 13.45 -4.04 10.31
N LEU A 72 13.88 -5.29 10.14
CA LEU A 72 15.25 -5.71 10.44
C LEU A 72 16.25 -5.29 9.35
N TRP A 73 15.86 -5.42 8.09
CA TRP A 73 16.80 -5.33 6.97
C TRP A 73 16.68 -4.06 6.13
N ASN A 74 15.65 -3.23 6.35
CA ASN A 74 15.37 -2.07 5.51
C ASN A 74 15.07 -0.80 6.32
N ASN A 75 15.25 0.34 5.68
CA ASN A 75 14.88 1.63 6.25
C ASN A 75 13.37 1.90 6.07
N VAL A 76 12.56 1.32 6.96
CA VAL A 76 11.12 1.55 7.00
C VAL A 76 10.82 2.89 7.68
N THR A 77 10.10 3.76 6.98
CA THR A 77 9.81 5.14 7.47
C THR A 77 8.44 5.27 8.13
N ALA A 78 7.51 4.35 7.84
CA ALA A 78 6.20 4.32 8.47
C ALA A 78 5.62 2.90 8.41
N VAL A 79 4.81 2.56 9.42
CA VAL A 79 4.05 1.30 9.50
C VAL A 79 2.60 1.63 9.84
N LYS A 80 1.67 0.92 9.21
CA LYS A 80 0.22 1.02 9.45
C LYS A 80 -0.39 -0.37 9.52
N GLN A 81 -1.40 -0.54 10.35
CA GLN A 81 -2.12 -1.81 10.51
C GLN A 81 -3.40 -1.81 9.69
N GLY A 82 -3.59 -2.87 8.91
CA GLY A 82 -4.88 -3.20 8.32
C GLY A 82 -5.89 -3.66 9.36
N ARG A 83 -7.18 -3.63 9.01
CA ARG A 83 -8.22 -4.25 9.84
C ARG A 83 -9.21 -4.97 8.96
N MET A 84 -9.62 -6.16 9.42
CA MET A 84 -10.76 -6.85 8.83
C MET A 84 -12.03 -6.03 9.07
N MET A 85 -12.86 -5.91 8.03
CA MET A 85 -14.15 -5.24 8.10
C MET A 85 -15.18 -6.00 7.24
N ARG A 86 -16.44 -5.53 7.22
CA ARG A 86 -17.49 -6.17 6.42
C ARG A 86 -17.25 -5.90 4.92
N SER A 87 -17.62 -6.87 4.09
CA SER A 87 -17.43 -6.79 2.62
C SER A 87 -18.04 -5.52 2.03
N GLU A 88 -19.27 -5.19 2.40
CA GLU A 88 -19.99 -4.02 1.86
C GLU A 88 -19.27 -2.69 2.15
N GLU A 89 -18.68 -2.57 3.34
CA GLU A 89 -17.95 -1.38 3.75
C GLU A 89 -16.61 -1.28 3.00
N PHE A 90 -15.93 -2.42 2.85
CA PHE A 90 -14.71 -2.51 2.07
C PHE A 90 -14.96 -2.19 0.60
N ASP A 91 -16.03 -2.73 0.00
CA ASP A 91 -16.41 -2.48 -1.39
C ASP A 91 -16.68 -0.99 -1.65
N ARG A 92 -17.34 -0.31 -0.70
CA ARG A 92 -17.54 1.14 -0.74
C ARG A 92 -16.22 1.89 -0.72
N ILE A 93 -15.29 1.53 0.16
CA ILE A 93 -13.97 2.17 0.26
C ILE A 93 -13.14 1.92 -1.00
N MET A 94 -13.13 0.68 -1.50
CA MET A 94 -12.45 0.30 -2.72
C MET A 94 -12.99 1.08 -3.92
N LYS A 95 -14.31 1.21 -4.04
CA LYS A 95 -14.95 2.01 -5.11
C LYS A 95 -14.54 3.48 -5.03
N ASN A 96 -14.49 4.06 -3.83
CA ASN A 96 -14.02 5.43 -3.64
C ASN A 96 -12.54 5.60 -4.03
N ALA A 97 -11.69 4.65 -3.63
CA ALA A 97 -10.27 4.64 -4.01
C ALA A 97 -10.08 4.46 -5.52
N MET A 98 -10.90 3.63 -6.17
CA MET A 98 -10.88 3.42 -7.62
C MET A 98 -11.31 4.67 -8.42
N ALA A 99 -12.27 5.41 -7.89
CA ALA A 99 -12.82 6.60 -8.53
C ALA A 99 -12.09 7.90 -8.17
N ASP A 100 -10.97 7.83 -7.45
CA ASP A 100 -10.23 9.01 -7.01
C ASP A 100 -9.70 9.83 -8.21
N PRO A 101 -10.20 11.07 -8.41
CA PRO A 101 -9.80 11.91 -9.55
C PRO A 101 -8.37 12.43 -9.47
N ASP A 102 -7.73 12.37 -8.30
CA ASP A 102 -6.35 12.83 -8.11
C ASP A 102 -5.31 11.83 -8.64
N PHE A 103 -5.75 10.63 -9.03
CA PHE A 103 -4.91 9.57 -9.54
C PHE A 103 -5.37 9.13 -10.93
N SER A 104 -4.42 8.90 -11.84
CA SER A 104 -4.75 8.36 -13.16
C SER A 104 -5.52 7.05 -13.03
N PRO A 105 -6.54 6.81 -13.87
CA PRO A 105 -7.20 5.52 -13.93
C PRO A 105 -6.18 4.40 -14.10
N GLN A 106 -6.42 3.26 -13.46
CA GLN A 106 -5.56 2.10 -13.65
C GLN A 106 -5.73 1.66 -15.09
N THR A 107 -4.70 1.86 -15.91
CA THR A 107 -4.72 1.34 -17.27
C THR A 107 -4.69 -0.18 -17.17
N ALA A 108 -5.60 -0.84 -17.88
CA ALA A 108 -5.63 -2.30 -17.98
C ALA A 108 -4.44 -2.78 -18.81
N ASN A 109 -3.22 -2.67 -18.28
CA ASN A 109 -2.08 -3.36 -18.83
C ASN A 109 -2.17 -4.82 -18.40
N ILE A 110 -2.69 -5.62 -19.33
CA ILE A 110 -2.57 -7.08 -19.43
C ILE A 110 -1.09 -7.44 -19.19
N SER A 111 -0.70 -7.81 -17.96
CA SER A 111 0.65 -8.27 -17.72
C SER A 111 0.83 -9.66 -18.35
N LYS A 112 1.30 -9.71 -19.60
CA LYS A 112 1.93 -10.90 -20.17
C LYS A 112 3.30 -11.20 -19.56
N ASN A 113 3.79 -10.40 -18.62
CA ASN A 113 5.03 -10.67 -17.87
C ASN A 113 4.86 -10.18 -16.44
N LYS A 114 4.53 -11.09 -15.51
CA LYS A 114 4.81 -10.82 -14.09
C LYS A 114 6.28 -11.21 -13.85
N PRO A 115 7.20 -10.28 -13.53
CA PRO A 115 8.39 -10.71 -12.82
C PRO A 115 7.93 -11.35 -11.51
N LYS A 116 8.35 -12.60 -11.27
CA LYS A 116 8.13 -13.27 -9.97
C LYS A 116 8.64 -12.31 -8.90
N GLN A 117 7.81 -12.03 -7.88
CA GLN A 117 8.34 -11.53 -6.62
C GLN A 117 9.44 -12.51 -6.21
N ALA A 118 10.69 -12.06 -6.27
CA ALA A 118 11.82 -12.81 -5.75
C ALA A 118 11.65 -12.81 -4.23
N TYR A 119 10.91 -13.80 -3.72
CA TYR A 119 11.19 -14.32 -2.39
C TYR A 119 12.66 -14.71 -2.42
N GLY A 120 13.46 -14.11 -1.54
CA GLY A 120 14.92 -14.26 -1.52
C GLY A 120 15.31 -15.72 -1.74
N GLU A 121 16.18 -15.94 -2.72
CA GLU A 121 16.85 -17.23 -2.88
C GLU A 121 17.46 -17.58 -1.53
N GLY A 122 17.01 -18.71 -0.97
CA GLY A 122 17.47 -19.19 0.32
C GLY A 122 18.99 -19.22 0.31
N SER A 123 19.59 -18.48 1.24
CA SER A 123 21.01 -18.63 1.56
C SER A 123 21.22 -20.08 2.01
N ASN A 124 21.88 -20.87 1.16
CA ASN A 124 22.44 -22.15 1.55
C ASN A 124 23.46 -21.88 2.66
N TYR A 125 23.08 -22.16 3.90
CA TYR A 125 24.07 -22.38 4.96
C TYR A 125 24.59 -23.79 4.76
N GLU A 126 25.79 -23.91 4.20
CA GLU A 126 26.59 -25.13 4.31
C GLU A 126 27.19 -25.18 5.72
N GLU A 127 27.05 -26.34 6.37
CA GLU A 127 27.54 -26.68 7.72
C GLU A 127 29.08 -26.64 7.84
#